data_AF-A0AAX0RWJ7-F1
#
_entry.id   AF-A0AAX0RWJ7-F1
#
_cell.length_a   1.000
_cell.length_b   1.000
_cell.length_c   1.000
_cell.angle_alpha   90.00
_cell.angle_beta   90.00
_cell.angle_gamma   90.00
#
_symmetry.space_group_name_H-M   'P 1'
#
loop_
_entity.id
_entity.type
_entity.pdbx_description
1 polymer ?
#
loop_
_entity_poly.entity_id
_entity_poly.type
_entity_poly.pdbx_seq_one_letter_code
_entity_poly.pdbx_strand_id
1 'polypeptide(L)'
;MNQNIHPVQLLETFFKGYSKPQHILFSDGRTYVVKFKNNPSGTRVMVNEYIAGKLGQLLSLPVVPFEVVQIEDDFIKESPILSKHKFTSGSQFASLFIDNCIQLLRDSQNEHVKVSNRDHLALMMVFDLWIGNTDRKENNVLLEPAEKGEYYLHMIDHGRCFSDAKWTVKTLRKMPNVVVNLNVHKWCVSLLQSQNEINAAIEKIMAIPEKAIHEVIKSIPDDWDVSEMEREAIVTHLVNAKQLLPELNLQSKKKKK
;
A
#
# COMPACT_ATOMS: atom_id res chain seq x y z
N MET A 1 -9.58 -2.19 19.88
CA MET A 1 -8.82 -3.01 20.83
C MET A 1 -7.83 -3.81 20.00
N ASN A 2 -6.56 -3.41 19.96
CA ASN A 2 -5.53 -4.25 19.34
C ASN A 2 -5.36 -5.48 20.21
N GLN A 3 -5.88 -6.62 19.75
CA GLN A 3 -5.49 -7.89 20.35
C GLN A 3 -4.01 -8.05 20.08
N ASN A 4 -3.25 -8.25 21.15
CA ASN A 4 -1.81 -8.48 21.06
C ASN A 4 -1.60 -9.91 20.53
N ILE A 5 -1.70 -10.06 19.21
CA ILE A 5 -1.49 -11.34 18.53
C ILE A 5 0.00 -11.63 18.47
N HIS A 6 0.38 -12.89 18.67
CA HIS A 6 1.78 -13.34 18.60
C HIS A 6 1.96 -14.39 17.51
N PRO A 7 3.14 -14.48 16.89
CA PRO A 7 3.41 -15.46 15.85
C PRO A 7 3.42 -16.87 16.45
N VAL A 8 2.76 -17.81 15.77
CA VAL A 8 2.63 -19.21 16.18
C VAL A 8 3.48 -20.11 15.27
N GLN A 9 3.42 -19.90 13.96
CA GLN A 9 4.08 -20.79 13.01
C GLN A 9 4.43 -20.05 11.71
N LEU A 10 5.66 -20.26 11.22
CA LEU A 10 6.03 -19.92 9.85
C LEU A 10 5.45 -20.97 8.89
N LEU A 11 4.65 -20.50 7.93
CA LEU A 11 4.05 -21.32 6.88
C LEU A 11 4.94 -21.32 5.63
N GLU A 12 4.70 -22.28 4.73
CA GLU A 12 5.42 -22.31 3.46
C GLU A 12 5.16 -21.04 2.66
N THR A 13 6.23 -20.42 2.15
CA THR A 13 6.13 -19.12 1.48
C THR A 13 6.11 -19.29 -0.03
N PHE A 14 5.04 -18.82 -0.67
CA PHE A 14 4.95 -18.71 -2.13
C PHE A 14 5.22 -17.30 -2.64
N PHE A 15 5.43 -16.34 -1.74
CA PHE A 15 5.58 -14.94 -2.08
C PHE A 15 6.93 -14.66 -2.75
N LYS A 16 6.85 -14.08 -3.94
CA LYS A 16 8.01 -13.58 -4.67
C LYS A 16 8.09 -12.07 -4.42
N GLY A 17 9.19 -11.61 -3.82
CA GLY A 17 9.40 -10.20 -3.57
C GLY A 17 10.79 -9.90 -3.02
N TYR A 18 11.30 -8.70 -3.31
CA TYR A 18 12.62 -8.25 -2.83
C TYR A 18 12.65 -8.02 -1.33
N SER A 19 11.51 -7.67 -0.71
CA SER A 19 11.39 -7.51 0.74
C SER A 19 11.28 -8.83 1.50
N LYS A 20 11.28 -9.98 0.81
CA LYS A 20 11.20 -11.33 1.41
C LYS A 20 10.05 -11.45 2.43
N PRO A 21 8.79 -11.14 2.05
CA PRO A 21 7.65 -11.27 2.96
C PRO A 21 7.45 -12.72 3.41
N GLN A 22 6.94 -12.91 4.62
CA GLN A 22 6.80 -14.20 5.28
C GLN A 22 5.33 -14.52 5.56
N HIS A 23 4.91 -15.76 5.36
CA HIS A 23 3.54 -16.20 5.66
C HIS A 23 3.53 -16.79 7.06
N ILE A 24 2.84 -16.15 8.01
CA ILE A 24 2.89 -16.55 9.43
C ILE A 24 1.47 -16.71 9.96
N LEU A 25 1.22 -17.83 10.66
CA LEU A 25 0.03 -18.05 11.49
C LEU A 25 0.19 -17.31 12.82
N PHE A 26 -0.84 -16.60 13.24
CA PHE A 26 -0.88 -15.89 14.52
C PHE A 26 -1.87 -16.53 15.50
N SER A 27 -1.77 -16.12 16.76
CA SER A 27 -2.54 -16.67 17.89
C SER A 27 -4.06 -16.45 17.80
N ASP A 28 -4.52 -15.60 16.89
CA ASP A 28 -5.95 -15.41 16.58
C ASP A 28 -6.49 -16.42 15.55
N GLY A 29 -5.65 -17.37 15.12
CA GLY A 29 -6.00 -18.38 14.13
C GLY A 29 -5.98 -17.88 12.69
N ARG A 30 -5.57 -16.63 12.44
CA ARG A 30 -5.44 -16.06 11.09
C ARG A 30 -4.00 -16.08 10.63
N THR A 31 -3.82 -15.98 9.31
CA THR A 31 -2.49 -15.93 8.71
C THR A 31 -2.24 -14.56 8.09
N TYR A 32 -0.99 -14.14 8.12
CA TYR A 32 -0.57 -12.82 7.71
C TYR A 32 0.65 -12.88 6.80
N VAL A 33 0.70 -11.97 5.85
CA VAL A 33 1.89 -11.63 5.08
C VAL A 33 2.68 -10.59 5.85
N VAL A 34 3.75 -11.03 6.49
CA VAL A 34 4.60 -10.21 7.36
C VAL A 34 5.79 -9.67 6.57
N LYS A 35 5.93 -8.35 6.52
CA LYS A 35 7.14 -7.67 6.05
C LYS A 35 7.93 -7.25 7.27
N PHE A 36 9.15 -7.77 7.38
CA PHE A 36 10.03 -7.42 8.48
C PHE A 36 10.65 -6.03 8.27
N LYS A 37 10.96 -5.33 9.36
CA LYS A 37 11.97 -4.28 9.35
C LYS A 37 13.30 -4.86 8.87
N ASN A 38 14.26 -4.02 8.52
CA ASN A 38 15.58 -4.42 8.02
C ASN A 38 15.60 -5.41 6.84
N ASN A 39 14.47 -5.61 6.16
CA ASN A 39 14.37 -6.47 4.99
C ASN A 39 15.32 -5.99 3.86
N PRO A 40 15.62 -6.83 2.87
CA PRO A 40 16.61 -6.48 1.84
C PRO A 40 16.28 -5.23 0.99
N SER A 41 15.02 -4.78 1.00
CA SER A 41 14.60 -3.54 0.32
C SER A 41 14.71 -2.29 1.21
N GLY A 42 14.99 -2.47 2.50
CA GLY A 42 15.09 -1.43 3.52
C GLY A 42 13.81 -1.24 4.33
N THR A 43 13.95 -0.75 5.57
CA THR A 43 12.83 -0.49 6.49
C THR A 43 11.82 0.51 5.94
N ARG A 44 12.25 1.47 5.10
CA ARG A 44 11.35 2.47 4.50
C ARG A 44 10.23 1.88 3.65
N VAL A 45 10.46 0.72 3.02
CA VAL A 45 9.38 -0.01 2.31
C VAL A 45 8.23 -0.33 3.26
N MET A 46 8.53 -0.80 4.47
CA MET A 46 7.51 -1.12 5.47
C MET A 46 6.84 0.13 6.04
N VAL A 47 7.62 1.20 6.25
CA VAL A 47 7.08 2.53 6.60
C VAL A 47 6.06 2.98 5.56
N ASN A 48 6.34 2.78 4.27
CA ASN A 48 5.43 3.12 3.17
C ASN A 48 4.13 2.30 3.23
N GLU A 49 4.22 0.99 3.45
CA GLU A 49 3.03 0.13 3.62
C GLU A 49 2.12 0.63 4.74
N TYR A 50 2.72 0.97 5.88
CA TYR A 50 1.98 1.41 7.05
C TYR A 50 1.30 2.77 6.81
N ILE A 51 2.03 3.76 6.30
CA ILE A 51 1.47 5.09 6.05
C ILE A 51 0.38 5.01 4.98
N ALA A 52 0.64 4.33 3.86
CA ALA A 52 -0.35 4.16 2.80
C ALA A 52 -1.57 3.40 3.31
N GLY A 53 -1.36 2.36 4.12
CA GLY A 53 -2.46 1.61 4.72
C GLY A 53 -3.32 2.45 5.66
N LYS A 54 -2.70 3.24 6.55
CA LYS A 54 -3.42 4.13 7.47
C LYS A 54 -4.17 5.25 6.74
N LEU A 55 -3.56 5.89 5.74
CA LEU A 55 -4.22 6.91 4.93
C LEU A 55 -5.35 6.29 4.07
N GLY A 56 -5.15 5.09 3.54
CA GLY A 56 -6.17 4.35 2.82
C GLY A 56 -7.37 4.01 3.70
N GLN A 57 -7.14 3.61 4.96
CA GLN A 57 -8.20 3.38 5.95
C GLN A 57 -9.00 4.66 6.23
N LEU A 58 -8.35 5.82 6.39
CA LEU A 58 -9.04 7.11 6.55
C LEU A 58 -9.96 7.45 5.36
N LEU A 59 -9.59 6.99 4.17
CA LEU A 59 -10.36 7.16 2.93
C LEU A 59 -11.37 6.03 2.67
N SER A 60 -11.46 5.04 3.56
CA SER A 60 -12.24 3.81 3.36
C SER A 60 -11.89 3.07 2.06
N LEU A 61 -10.65 3.19 1.60
CA LEU A 61 -10.14 2.40 0.48
C LEU A 61 -10.03 0.93 0.86
N PRO A 62 -10.14 0.00 -0.11
CA PRO A 62 -10.09 -1.43 0.13
C PRO A 62 -8.64 -1.90 0.35
N VAL A 63 -7.92 -1.28 1.29
CA VAL A 63 -6.63 -1.77 1.74
C VAL A 63 -6.87 -3.01 2.59
N VAL A 64 -6.09 -4.06 2.35
CA VAL A 64 -6.14 -5.27 3.16
C VAL A 64 -5.92 -4.93 4.64
N PRO A 65 -6.73 -5.46 5.57
CA PRO A 65 -6.51 -5.27 7.01
C PRO A 65 -5.07 -5.58 7.41
N PHE A 66 -4.49 -4.79 8.30
CA PHE A 66 -3.12 -4.97 8.74
C PHE A 66 -2.95 -4.57 10.18
N GLU A 67 -1.93 -5.13 10.80
CA GLU A 67 -1.51 -4.85 12.17
C GLU A 67 0.00 -4.56 12.21
N VAL A 68 0.40 -3.83 13.25
CA VAL A 68 1.81 -3.81 13.68
C VAL A 68 1.92 -4.85 14.79
N VAL A 69 2.71 -5.89 14.55
CA VAL A 69 2.86 -7.03 15.45
C VAL A 69 4.26 -7.08 16.02
N GLN A 70 4.38 -7.50 17.27
CA GLN A 70 5.66 -7.74 17.91
C GLN A 70 6.14 -9.16 17.59
N ILE A 71 7.33 -9.30 17.00
CA ILE A 71 7.97 -10.60 16.77
C ILE A 71 9.27 -10.64 17.55
N GLU A 72 9.35 -11.61 18.47
CA GLU A 72 10.50 -11.80 19.35
C GLU A 72 11.65 -12.56 18.66
N ASP A 73 12.85 -12.37 19.22
CA ASP A 73 14.09 -12.98 18.75
C ASP A 73 14.02 -14.52 18.71
N ASP A 74 13.33 -15.12 19.67
CA ASP A 74 13.22 -16.58 19.79
C ASP A 74 12.49 -17.18 18.58
N PHE A 75 11.38 -16.59 18.15
CA PHE A 75 10.64 -17.03 16.96
C PHE A 75 11.50 -16.93 15.68
N ILE A 76 12.36 -15.90 15.58
CA ILE A 76 13.27 -15.73 14.44
C ILE A 76 14.37 -16.80 14.45
N LYS A 77 14.94 -17.09 15.62
CA LYS A 77 16.04 -18.06 15.79
C LYS A 77 15.58 -19.50 15.59
N GLU A 78 14.36 -19.82 15.98
CA GLU A 78 13.75 -21.14 15.77
C GLU A 78 13.48 -21.42 14.28
N SER A 79 13.39 -20.39 13.44
CA SER A 79 13.22 -20.54 12.00
C SER A 79 14.53 -20.35 11.22
N PRO A 80 15.09 -21.42 10.60
CA PRO A 80 16.25 -21.29 9.74
C PRO A 80 16.05 -20.33 8.56
N ILE A 81 14.81 -20.20 8.07
CA ILE A 81 14.46 -19.31 6.96
C ILE A 81 14.58 -17.84 7.39
N LEU A 82 13.98 -17.48 8.54
CA LEU A 82 14.02 -16.10 9.05
C LEU A 82 15.44 -15.70 9.42
N SER A 83 16.16 -16.60 10.10
CA SER A 83 17.56 -16.43 10.47
C SER A 83 18.47 -16.25 9.25
N LYS A 84 18.26 -17.02 8.17
CA LYS A 84 19.02 -16.87 6.92
C LYS A 84 18.85 -15.50 6.27
N HIS A 85 17.67 -14.89 6.41
CA HIS A 85 17.40 -13.54 5.93
C HIS A 85 17.94 -12.44 6.85
N LYS A 86 18.45 -12.80 8.04
CA LYS A 86 18.96 -11.88 9.06
C LYS A 86 17.92 -10.84 9.50
N PHE A 87 16.65 -11.22 9.55
CA PHE A 87 15.61 -10.36 10.12
C PHE A 87 15.86 -10.11 11.61
N THR A 88 15.43 -8.96 12.10
CA THR A 88 15.54 -8.58 13.51
C THR A 88 14.17 -8.49 14.19
N SER A 89 14.15 -8.79 15.48
CA SER A 89 12.97 -8.70 16.34
C SER A 89 12.48 -7.27 16.55
N GLY A 90 11.24 -7.13 17.00
CA GLY A 90 10.56 -5.86 17.23
C GLY A 90 9.25 -5.75 16.43
N SER A 91 8.83 -4.51 16.16
CA SER A 91 7.59 -4.22 15.46
C SER A 91 7.71 -4.55 13.97
N GLN A 92 6.81 -5.38 13.47
CA GLN A 92 6.74 -5.78 12.05
C GLN A 92 5.38 -5.44 11.47
N PHE A 93 5.31 -5.21 10.16
CA PHE A 93 4.05 -4.99 9.47
C PHE A 93 3.44 -6.33 9.04
N ALA A 94 2.23 -6.63 9.49
CA ALA A 94 1.50 -7.84 9.17
C ALA A 94 0.19 -7.51 8.45
N SER A 95 0.12 -7.79 7.15
CA SER A 95 -1.11 -7.66 6.37
C SER A 95 -1.85 -8.99 6.34
N LEU A 96 -3.16 -8.98 6.57
CA LEU A 96 -4.00 -10.18 6.56
C LEU A 96 -3.82 -10.93 5.23
N PHE A 97 -3.60 -12.23 5.29
CA PHE A 97 -3.59 -13.04 4.09
C PHE A 97 -5.03 -13.35 3.67
N ILE A 98 -5.42 -12.93 2.46
CA ILE A 98 -6.73 -13.23 1.88
C ILE A 98 -6.55 -14.37 0.88
N ASP A 99 -7.12 -15.51 1.20
CA ASP A 99 -6.99 -16.73 0.39
C ASP A 99 -7.85 -16.66 -0.88
N ASN A 100 -7.56 -17.52 -1.86
CA ASN A 100 -8.31 -17.67 -3.11
C ASN A 100 -8.43 -16.40 -3.97
N CYS A 101 -7.58 -15.40 -3.73
CA CYS A 101 -7.48 -14.23 -4.60
C CYS A 101 -6.78 -14.57 -5.91
N ILE A 102 -7.25 -13.97 -7.00
CA ILE A 102 -6.49 -13.88 -8.26
C ILE A 102 -5.86 -12.49 -8.40
N GLN A 103 -4.93 -12.35 -9.33
CA GLN A 103 -4.32 -11.05 -9.68
C GLN A 103 -4.78 -10.62 -11.06
N LEU A 104 -4.67 -9.32 -11.33
CA LEU A 104 -4.83 -8.83 -12.69
C LEU A 104 -3.74 -9.44 -13.59
N LEU A 105 -4.10 -9.73 -14.84
CA LEU A 105 -3.15 -10.23 -15.83
C LEU A 105 -2.33 -9.08 -16.40
N ARG A 106 -1.06 -9.38 -16.72
CA ARG A 106 -0.21 -8.46 -17.47
C ARG A 106 -0.77 -8.30 -18.89
N ASP A 107 -0.43 -7.19 -19.55
CA ASP A 107 -0.79 -6.89 -20.95
C ASP A 107 -2.29 -6.63 -21.21
N SER A 108 -2.99 -6.06 -20.24
CA SER A 108 -4.34 -5.47 -20.41
C SER A 108 -5.48 -6.45 -20.75
N GLN A 109 -5.29 -7.77 -20.57
CA GLN A 109 -6.33 -8.78 -20.77
C GLN A 109 -7.37 -8.84 -19.62
N ASN A 110 -7.72 -7.68 -19.04
CA ASN A 110 -8.56 -7.57 -17.84
C ASN A 110 -9.95 -6.99 -18.14
N GLU A 111 -10.36 -6.91 -19.41
CA GLU A 111 -11.66 -6.35 -19.84
C GLU A 111 -12.87 -7.13 -19.29
N HIS A 112 -12.67 -8.43 -19.01
CA HIS A 112 -13.70 -9.31 -18.46
C HIS A 112 -13.82 -9.24 -16.93
N VAL A 113 -12.88 -8.56 -16.25
CA VAL A 113 -12.85 -8.47 -14.80
C VAL A 113 -13.90 -7.45 -14.34
N LYS A 114 -14.93 -7.93 -13.64
CA LYS A 114 -15.94 -7.10 -12.98
C LYS A 114 -15.62 -6.98 -11.50
N VAL A 115 -15.60 -5.77 -10.98
CA VAL A 115 -15.35 -5.53 -9.55
C VAL A 115 -16.58 -4.96 -8.85
N SER A 116 -16.96 -5.56 -7.72
CA SER A 116 -18.15 -5.19 -6.96
C SER A 116 -17.99 -3.86 -6.23
N ASN A 117 -16.76 -3.47 -5.91
CA ASN A 117 -16.39 -2.20 -5.27
C ASN A 117 -15.83 -1.18 -6.28
N ARG A 118 -16.40 -1.15 -7.50
CA ARG A 118 -16.01 -0.28 -8.61
C ARG A 118 -15.96 1.21 -8.25
N ASP A 119 -16.80 1.66 -7.32
CA ASP A 119 -16.84 3.06 -6.87
C ASP A 119 -15.55 3.52 -6.16
N HIS A 120 -14.68 2.58 -5.75
CA HIS A 120 -13.36 2.90 -5.20
C HIS A 120 -12.28 3.15 -6.26
N LEU A 121 -12.50 2.81 -7.53
CA LEU A 121 -11.44 2.82 -8.55
C LEU A 121 -10.87 4.22 -8.80
N ALA A 122 -11.73 5.25 -8.85
CA ALA A 122 -11.27 6.62 -8.98
C ALA A 122 -10.44 7.06 -7.76
N LEU A 123 -10.93 6.76 -6.56
CA LEU A 123 -10.24 7.11 -5.31
C LEU A 123 -8.90 6.38 -5.18
N MET A 124 -8.84 5.10 -5.53
CA MET A 124 -7.60 4.32 -5.54
C MET A 124 -6.54 4.95 -6.44
N MET A 125 -6.91 5.33 -7.67
CA MET A 125 -5.99 5.96 -8.61
C MET A 125 -5.50 7.32 -8.09
N VAL A 126 -6.41 8.21 -7.67
CA VAL A 126 -6.04 9.54 -7.17
C VAL A 126 -5.21 9.43 -5.89
N PHE A 127 -5.50 8.44 -5.03
CA PHE A 127 -4.72 8.13 -3.84
C PHE A 127 -3.29 7.72 -4.17
N ASP A 128 -3.09 6.79 -5.11
CA ASP A 128 -1.76 6.40 -5.57
C ASP A 128 -0.98 7.60 -6.13
N LEU A 129 -1.63 8.50 -6.89
CA LEU A 129 -1.00 9.71 -7.41
C LEU A 129 -0.61 10.67 -6.27
N TRP A 130 -1.48 10.84 -5.27
CA TRP A 130 -1.24 11.69 -4.12
C TRP A 130 -0.01 11.24 -3.31
N ILE A 131 0.04 9.97 -2.95
CA ILE A 131 1.15 9.41 -2.17
C ILE A 131 2.37 9.11 -3.04
N GLY A 132 2.33 9.40 -4.35
CA GLY A 132 3.43 9.14 -5.28
C GLY A 132 3.79 7.66 -5.39
N ASN A 133 2.80 6.77 -5.45
CA ASN A 133 3.00 5.34 -5.66
C ASN A 133 3.49 5.08 -7.10
N THR A 134 4.72 4.61 -7.22
CA THR A 134 5.38 4.36 -8.51
C THR A 134 5.21 2.93 -9.01
N ASP A 135 4.57 2.05 -8.23
CA ASP A 135 4.57 0.60 -8.47
C ASP A 135 3.20 -0.05 -8.31
N ARG A 136 2.10 0.64 -8.62
CA ARG A 136 0.79 -0.01 -8.76
C ARG A 136 0.75 -0.91 -10.02
N LYS A 137 1.35 -2.08 -9.89
CA LYS A 137 1.35 -3.17 -10.87
C LYS A 137 0.15 -4.08 -10.69
N GLU A 138 -0.12 -4.89 -11.70
CA GLU A 138 -1.25 -5.82 -11.77
C GLU A 138 -1.23 -6.84 -10.61
N ASN A 139 -0.04 -7.25 -10.17
CA ASN A 139 0.16 -8.15 -9.02
C ASN A 139 0.12 -7.44 -7.65
N ASN A 140 -0.05 -6.11 -7.63
CA ASN A 140 -0.24 -5.31 -6.40
C ASN A 140 -1.72 -4.97 -6.18
N VAL A 141 -2.59 -5.79 -6.77
CA VAL A 141 -4.04 -5.79 -6.60
C VAL A 141 -4.47 -7.26 -6.43
N LEU A 142 -5.28 -7.53 -5.42
CA LEU A 142 -5.92 -8.83 -5.24
C LEU A 142 -7.39 -8.73 -5.66
N LEU A 143 -7.87 -9.76 -6.32
CA LEU A 143 -9.26 -9.92 -6.73
C LEU A 143 -9.82 -11.13 -5.99
N GLU A 144 -10.54 -10.87 -4.90
CA GLU A 144 -11.23 -11.89 -4.12
C GLU A 144 -12.56 -12.22 -4.80
N PRO A 145 -12.85 -13.50 -5.13
CA PRO A 145 -14.14 -13.86 -5.72
C PRO A 145 -15.32 -13.38 -4.88
N ALA A 146 -16.27 -12.69 -5.52
CA ALA A 146 -17.50 -12.21 -4.93
C ALA A 146 -18.72 -12.87 -5.60
N GLU A 147 -19.92 -12.50 -5.15
CA GLU A 147 -21.15 -13.01 -5.76
C GLU A 147 -21.28 -12.63 -7.24
N LYS A 148 -22.09 -13.40 -7.99
CA LYS A 148 -22.47 -13.11 -9.39
C LYS A 148 -21.28 -13.06 -10.37
N GLY A 149 -20.17 -13.70 -10.03
CA GLY A 149 -18.97 -13.75 -10.89
C GLY A 149 -18.21 -12.42 -10.91
N GLU A 150 -18.39 -11.58 -9.91
CA GLU A 150 -17.60 -10.38 -9.68
C GLU A 150 -16.43 -10.66 -8.74
N TYR A 151 -15.56 -9.67 -8.55
CA TYR A 151 -14.47 -9.70 -7.59
C TYR A 151 -14.54 -8.51 -6.64
N TYR A 152 -14.23 -8.71 -5.37
CA TYR A 152 -13.88 -7.61 -4.49
C TYR A 152 -12.40 -7.28 -4.66
N LEU A 153 -12.09 -6.04 -5.06
CA LEU A 153 -10.73 -5.59 -5.27
C LEU A 153 -10.09 -5.16 -3.96
N HIS A 154 -8.91 -5.70 -3.63
CA HIS A 154 -8.08 -5.24 -2.52
C HIS A 154 -6.76 -4.62 -3.00
N MET A 155 -6.35 -3.55 -2.35
CA MET A 155 -5.07 -2.88 -2.54
C MET A 155 -4.01 -3.51 -1.64
N ILE A 156 -2.90 -3.97 -2.24
CA ILE A 156 -1.73 -4.48 -1.52
C ILE A 156 -0.46 -3.81 -2.02
N ASP A 157 0.64 -4.01 -1.32
CA ASP A 157 2.00 -3.61 -1.69
C ASP A 157 2.14 -2.13 -2.10
N HIS A 158 2.22 -1.27 -1.09
CA HIS A 158 2.51 0.16 -1.18
C HIS A 158 3.98 0.47 -0.90
N GLY A 159 4.87 -0.51 -1.03
CA GLY A 159 6.28 -0.38 -0.69
C GLY A 159 7.04 0.72 -1.46
N ARG A 160 6.50 1.19 -2.59
CA ARG A 160 7.13 2.18 -3.49
C ARG A 160 6.35 3.50 -3.60
N CYS A 161 5.88 4.01 -2.46
CA CYS A 161 5.29 5.35 -2.32
C CYS A 161 6.36 6.44 -2.13
N PHE A 162 5.93 7.70 -2.08
CA PHE A 162 6.76 8.91 -1.96
C PHE A 162 7.79 9.05 -3.08
N SER A 163 7.40 8.62 -4.29
CA SER A 163 8.23 8.59 -5.51
C SER A 163 9.44 7.65 -5.47
N ASP A 164 9.77 7.00 -4.34
CA ASP A 164 10.80 5.96 -4.23
C ASP A 164 10.70 5.15 -2.92
N ALA A 165 11.17 3.91 -2.94
CA ALA A 165 11.27 3.03 -1.76
C ALA A 165 12.37 3.45 -0.76
N LYS A 166 13.27 4.37 -1.14
CA LYS A 166 14.46 4.78 -0.38
C LYS A 166 14.52 6.28 -0.17
N TRP A 167 13.37 6.88 0.14
CA TRP A 167 13.29 8.31 0.35
C TRP A 167 14.17 8.78 1.52
N THR A 168 14.55 10.05 1.45
CA THR A 168 15.29 10.83 2.45
C THR A 168 14.62 12.21 2.55
N VAL A 169 14.95 12.99 3.58
CA VAL A 169 14.51 14.40 3.70
C VAL A 169 14.75 15.20 2.41
N LYS A 170 15.88 14.96 1.73
CA LYS A 170 16.21 15.66 0.48
C LYS A 170 15.33 15.22 -0.69
N THR A 171 15.12 13.91 -0.86
CA THR A 171 14.35 13.39 -2.00
C THR A 171 12.85 13.66 -1.85
N LEU A 172 12.33 13.76 -0.62
CA LEU A 172 10.94 14.13 -0.33
C LEU A 172 10.58 15.56 -0.77
N ARG A 173 11.57 16.42 -1.05
CA ARG A 173 11.31 17.73 -1.67
C ARG A 173 10.82 17.61 -3.12
N LYS A 174 11.09 16.49 -3.79
CA LYS A 174 10.59 16.22 -5.14
C LYS A 174 9.13 15.81 -5.04
N MET A 175 8.26 16.59 -5.68
CA MET A 175 6.83 16.28 -5.72
C MET A 175 6.52 15.15 -6.71
N PRO A 176 5.46 14.35 -6.45
CA PRO A 176 5.01 13.33 -7.39
C PRO A 176 4.46 13.96 -8.67
N ASN A 177 4.56 13.23 -9.78
CA ASN A 177 3.91 13.60 -11.03
C ASN A 177 2.47 13.08 -11.02
N VAL A 178 1.49 13.97 -11.13
CA VAL A 178 0.07 13.62 -11.16
C VAL A 178 -0.34 13.22 -12.58
N VAL A 179 0.17 12.08 -13.05
CA VAL A 179 -0.07 11.57 -14.41
C VAL A 179 -0.41 10.08 -14.39
N VAL A 180 -1.49 9.72 -15.07
CA VAL A 180 -1.96 8.34 -15.23
C VAL A 180 -1.10 7.59 -16.25
N ASN A 181 -0.08 6.87 -15.76
CA ASN A 181 0.84 6.11 -16.62
C ASN A 181 0.88 4.60 -16.34
N LEU A 182 0.52 4.17 -15.13
CA LEU A 182 0.53 2.76 -14.75
C LEU A 182 -0.66 2.02 -15.38
N ASN A 183 -0.46 0.76 -15.75
CA ASN A 183 -1.48 -0.06 -16.42
C ASN A 183 -2.72 -0.23 -15.56
N VAL A 184 -2.56 -0.48 -14.26
CA VAL A 184 -3.69 -0.58 -13.33
C VAL A 184 -4.47 0.74 -13.25
N HIS A 185 -3.79 1.89 -13.25
CA HIS A 185 -4.49 3.19 -13.27
C HIS A 185 -5.27 3.38 -14.58
N LYS A 186 -4.71 3.01 -15.73
CA LYS A 186 -5.41 3.05 -17.02
C LYS A 186 -6.61 2.10 -17.04
N TRP A 187 -6.47 0.91 -16.47
CA TRP A 187 -7.56 -0.05 -16.29
C TRP A 187 -8.67 0.54 -15.41
N CYS A 188 -8.33 1.18 -14.29
CA CYS A 188 -9.30 1.90 -13.46
C CYS A 188 -10.05 2.96 -14.27
N VAL A 189 -9.32 3.81 -15.01
CA VAL A 189 -9.91 4.85 -15.88
C VAL A 189 -10.85 4.26 -16.92
N SER A 190 -10.50 3.11 -17.53
CA SER A 190 -11.36 2.45 -18.52
C SER A 190 -12.69 1.97 -17.95
N LEU A 191 -12.75 1.76 -16.63
CA LEU A 191 -13.97 1.38 -15.93
C LEU A 191 -14.75 2.59 -15.43
N LEU A 192 -14.17 3.80 -15.37
CA LEU A 192 -14.89 5.00 -14.93
C LEU A 192 -16.02 5.39 -15.89
N GLN A 193 -17.11 5.91 -15.34
CA GLN A 193 -18.31 6.35 -16.05
C GLN A 193 -18.27 7.85 -16.32
N SER A 194 -17.57 8.63 -15.49
CA SER A 194 -17.47 10.08 -15.67
C SER A 194 -16.23 10.69 -15.03
N GLN A 195 -15.86 11.89 -15.50
CA GLN A 195 -14.82 12.72 -14.86
C GLN A 195 -15.20 13.14 -13.43
N ASN A 196 -16.50 13.16 -13.10
CA ASN A 196 -16.97 13.54 -11.77
C ASN A 196 -16.51 12.55 -10.68
N GLU A 197 -16.32 11.27 -11.02
CA GLU A 197 -15.77 10.28 -10.07
C GLU A 197 -14.34 10.65 -9.64
N ILE A 198 -13.53 11.20 -10.55
CA ILE A 198 -12.18 11.68 -10.26
C ILE A 198 -12.24 12.96 -9.44
N ASN A 199 -13.12 13.89 -9.79
CA ASN A 199 -13.27 15.14 -9.04
C ASN A 199 -13.70 14.84 -7.59
N ALA A 200 -14.66 13.93 -7.39
CA ALA A 200 -15.09 13.49 -6.06
C ALA A 200 -13.95 12.79 -5.28
N ALA A 201 -13.11 12.00 -5.96
CA ALA A 201 -11.93 11.39 -5.36
C ALA A 201 -10.89 12.44 -4.92
N ILE A 202 -10.64 13.45 -5.77
CA ILE A 202 -9.77 14.59 -5.44
C ILE A 202 -10.35 15.32 -4.22
N GLU A 203 -11.63 15.67 -4.21
CA GLU A 203 -12.30 16.34 -3.08
C GLU A 203 -12.16 15.55 -1.77
N LYS A 204 -12.37 14.22 -1.79
CA LYS A 204 -12.18 13.36 -0.62
C LYS A 204 -10.76 13.45 -0.07
N ILE A 205 -9.75 13.37 -0.94
CA ILE A 205 -8.36 13.51 -0.51
C ILE A 205 -8.09 14.93 -0.02
N MET A 206 -8.56 15.96 -0.74
CA MET A 206 -8.52 17.39 -0.40
C MET A 206 -9.11 17.68 0.99
N ALA A 207 -10.12 16.92 1.42
CA ALA A 207 -10.76 17.05 2.73
C ALA A 207 -9.95 16.47 3.90
N ILE A 208 -8.93 15.63 3.69
CA ILE A 208 -8.12 15.07 4.79
C ILE A 208 -7.41 16.21 5.54
N PRO A 209 -7.67 16.45 6.83
CA PRO A 209 -6.99 17.52 7.55
C PRO A 209 -5.51 17.18 7.73
N GLU A 210 -4.65 18.19 7.67
CA GLU A 210 -3.21 18.03 7.94
C GLU A 210 -2.95 17.35 9.29
N LYS A 211 -3.77 17.65 10.31
CA LYS A 211 -3.72 16.99 11.61
C LYS A 211 -3.84 15.46 11.52
N ALA A 212 -4.71 14.93 10.66
CA ALA A 212 -4.85 13.48 10.49
C ALA A 212 -3.59 12.87 9.83
N ILE A 213 -2.95 13.61 8.92
CA ILE A 213 -1.65 13.20 8.35
C ILE A 213 -0.60 13.14 9.45
N HIS A 214 -0.48 14.19 10.28
CA HIS A 214 0.43 14.20 11.44
C HIS A 214 0.16 13.02 12.39
N GLU A 215 -1.10 12.71 12.69
CA GLU A 215 -1.45 11.58 13.57
C GLU A 215 -1.01 10.24 12.98
N VAL A 216 -1.18 10.04 11.67
CA VAL A 216 -0.67 8.84 10.98
C VAL A 216 0.86 8.77 11.07
N ILE A 217 1.58 9.84 10.75
CA ILE A 217 3.04 9.85 10.77
C ILE A 217 3.59 9.71 12.20
N LYS A 218 2.93 10.31 13.19
CA LYS A 218 3.29 10.15 14.62
C LYS A 218 3.11 8.72 15.09
N SER A 219 2.14 7.98 14.54
CA SER A 219 1.87 6.58 14.91
C SER A 219 2.84 5.56 14.33
N ILE A 220 3.82 5.97 13.50
CA ILE A 220 4.84 5.03 12.99
C ILE A 220 5.66 4.50 14.17
N PRO A 221 5.87 3.18 14.30
CA PRO A 221 6.65 2.59 15.39
C PRO A 221 8.05 3.18 15.53
N ASP A 222 8.49 3.38 16.77
CA ASP A 222 9.78 4.02 17.08
C ASP A 222 10.97 3.19 16.61
N ASP A 223 10.87 1.86 16.67
CA ASP A 223 11.91 0.92 16.27
C ASP A 223 12.03 0.71 14.75
N TRP A 224 11.35 1.55 13.95
CA TRP A 224 11.50 1.63 12.49
C TRP A 224 12.48 2.73 12.06
N ASP A 225 13.12 3.40 13.02
CA ASP A 225 14.18 4.39 12.83
C ASP A 225 13.77 5.55 11.90
N VAL A 226 12.54 6.05 12.00
CA VAL A 226 12.11 7.28 11.31
C VAL A 226 12.36 8.48 12.22
N SER A 227 13.36 9.29 11.88
CA SER A 227 13.71 10.48 12.67
C SER A 227 12.62 11.56 12.60
N GLU A 228 12.57 12.45 13.59
CA GLU A 228 11.62 13.58 13.59
C GLU A 228 11.73 14.46 12.33
N MET A 229 12.96 14.69 11.84
CA MET A 229 13.17 15.43 10.58
C MET A 229 12.56 14.71 9.37
N GLU A 230 12.61 13.38 9.34
CA GLU A 230 11.99 12.59 8.27
C GLU A 230 10.47 12.56 8.41
N ARG A 231 9.95 12.44 9.64
CA ARG A 231 8.50 12.51 9.91
C ARG A 231 7.93 13.83 9.41
N GLU A 232 8.55 14.95 9.78
CA GLU A 232 8.13 16.29 9.32
C GLU A 232 8.25 16.42 7.78
N ALA A 233 9.32 15.88 7.19
CA ALA A 233 9.49 15.90 5.74
C ALA A 233 8.41 15.08 5.01
N ILE A 234 7.96 13.95 5.56
CA ILE A 234 6.85 13.16 4.99
C ILE A 234 5.54 13.94 5.09
N VAL A 235 5.25 14.56 6.23
CA VAL A 235 4.05 15.38 6.39
C VAL A 235 4.04 16.51 5.37
N THR A 236 5.12 17.29 5.32
CA THR A 236 5.29 18.37 4.35
C THR A 236 5.12 17.87 2.91
N HIS A 237 5.70 16.71 2.57
CA HIS A 237 5.56 16.10 1.26
C HIS A 237 4.10 15.78 0.92
N LEU A 238 3.38 15.11 1.83
CA LEU A 238 1.98 14.72 1.63
C LEU A 238 1.05 15.93 1.52
N VAL A 239 1.25 16.94 2.37
CA VAL A 239 0.46 18.18 2.36
C VAL A 239 0.66 18.94 1.05
N ASN A 240 1.89 19.03 0.56
CA ASN A 240 2.18 19.72 -0.70
C ASN A 240 1.74 18.92 -1.93
N ALA A 241 2.00 17.60 -1.95
CA ALA A 241 1.60 16.72 -3.05
C ALA A 241 0.09 16.74 -3.30
N LYS A 242 -0.69 16.88 -2.22
CA LYS A 242 -2.14 17.01 -2.26
C LYS A 242 -2.61 18.21 -3.10
N GLN A 243 -1.89 19.33 -3.04
CA GLN A 243 -2.22 20.55 -3.80
C GLN A 243 -2.04 20.40 -5.32
N LEU A 244 -1.37 19.34 -5.77
CA LEU A 244 -1.17 19.04 -7.19
C LEU A 244 -2.34 18.26 -7.80
N LEU A 245 -3.20 17.65 -6.97
CA LEU A 245 -4.29 16.81 -7.45
C LEU A 245 -5.31 17.54 -8.33
N PRO A 246 -5.67 18.82 -8.09
CA PRO A 246 -6.55 19.57 -8.99
C PRO A 246 -6.01 19.71 -10.42
N GLU A 247 -4.71 19.53 -10.64
CA GLU A 247 -4.09 19.55 -11.98
C GLU A 247 -4.32 18.25 -12.76
N LEU A 248 -4.88 17.20 -12.12
CA LEU A 248 -5.17 15.92 -12.75
C LEU A 248 -6.20 16.09 -13.86
N ASN A 249 -5.72 16.13 -15.10
CA ASN A 249 -6.57 16.14 -16.29
C ASN A 249 -6.32 14.87 -17.12
N LEU A 250 -7.35 14.04 -17.26
CA LEU A 250 -7.30 12.86 -18.13
C LEU A 250 -7.20 13.22 -19.62
N GLN A 251 -7.48 14.47 -20.00
CA GLN A 251 -7.37 14.95 -21.36
C GLN A 251 -5.95 15.42 -21.70
N SER A 252 -4.98 14.51 -21.79
CA SER A 252 -3.73 14.80 -22.52
C SER A 252 -2.99 13.54 -22.98
N LYS A 253 -3.41 13.01 -24.12
CA LYS A 253 -2.59 12.46 -25.22
C LYS A 253 -3.44 11.52 -26.10
N LYS A 254 -4.35 12.10 -26.90
CA LYS A 254 -4.50 11.57 -28.26
C LYS A 254 -3.13 11.76 -28.90
N LYS A 255 -2.32 10.69 -28.96
CA LYS A 255 -1.11 10.67 -29.78
C LYS A 255 -1.53 11.15 -31.17
N LYS A 256 -0.93 12.25 -31.63
CA LYS A 256 -0.94 12.57 -33.06
C LYS A 256 -0.45 11.31 -33.78
N LYS A 257 -1.29 10.78 -34.68
CA LYS A 257 -0.87 9.79 -35.67
C LYS A 257 0.27 10.36 -36.49
#